data_AF-A0A1I1Z4L4-F1
#
_entry.id   AF-A0A1I1Z4L4-F1
#
_cell.length_a   1.000
_cell.length_b   1.000
_cell.length_c   1.000
_cell.angle_alpha   90.00
_cell.angle_beta   90.00
_cell.angle_gamma   90.00
#
_symmetry.space_group_name_H-M   'P 1'
#
loop_
_entity.id
_entity.type
_entity.pdbx_description
1 polymer ?
#
loop_
_entity_poly.entity_id
_entity_poly.type
_entity_poly.pdbx_seq_one_letter_code
_entity_poly.pdbx_strand_id
1 'polypeptide(L)'
;MRDPAHGSDFTPDELDLLEDALEWMEDPARRGDLEAMPAPLRQRADEYAAILAMTREAMPEEDVSPGLLDGILAEARRAAPPPASAAAEGPSLWERLRRSFLLPGVALAGTAALLLWVARPVDEAGPSIREEAAPSPAPAAPEAAREPRPVPEPGGLKDMSPPPDEREAEAPAEVAPTSAAADAASVPGAIEQEPPSPAMKAARGGAPAKKKAMELDEEPLPGLAVPEEQRVDADKESVRDQLESGDRARNKGRCDLAEAEYAAVANSNGPAAERARALAGLGLCREAAGKTADAERYFEAARSLDAGVERWLGGETEVVKKKAVKAAKPKADGL
;
A
#
# COMPACT_ATOMS: atom_id res chain seq x y z
N MET A 1 32.44 11.46 0.39
CA MET A 1 31.27 12.24 -0.06
C MET A 1 30.44 11.35 -0.97
N ARG A 2 29.26 10.93 -0.51
CA ARG A 2 28.18 10.34 -1.32
C ARG A 2 26.95 11.19 -1.02
N ASP A 3 26.32 11.70 -2.07
CA ASP A 3 25.27 12.70 -2.01
C ASP A 3 23.91 12.14 -1.55
N PRO A 4 23.05 12.98 -0.95
CA PRO A 4 21.78 12.61 -0.36
C PRO A 4 20.62 12.81 -1.35
N ALA A 5 20.37 11.84 -2.22
CA ALA A 5 19.09 11.70 -2.94
C ALA A 5 18.98 10.27 -3.46
N HIS A 6 18.30 9.39 -2.72
CA HIS A 6 18.03 8.01 -3.15
C HIS A 6 16.93 7.98 -4.24
N GLY A 7 17.18 8.65 -5.36
CA GLY A 7 16.58 8.28 -6.64
C GLY A 7 17.39 7.13 -7.22
N SER A 8 16.75 6.16 -7.88
CA SER A 8 17.47 5.09 -8.57
C SER A 8 18.51 5.69 -9.51
N ASP A 9 19.72 5.10 -9.55
CA ASP A 9 20.76 5.44 -10.52
C ASP A 9 20.35 5.13 -11.98
N PHE A 10 19.13 4.63 -12.16
CA PHE A 10 18.52 4.22 -13.42
C PHE A 10 17.41 5.18 -13.82
N THR A 11 17.38 5.50 -15.11
CA THR A 11 16.26 6.17 -15.77
C THR A 11 15.03 5.25 -15.83
N PRO A 12 13.81 5.79 -16.03
CA PRO A 12 12.61 4.96 -16.16
C PRO A 12 12.73 3.86 -17.24
N ASP A 13 13.26 4.19 -18.42
CA ASP A 13 13.44 3.21 -19.50
C ASP A 13 14.43 2.10 -19.14
N GLU A 14 15.46 2.42 -18.35
CA GLU A 14 16.42 1.44 -17.83
C GLU A 14 15.82 0.55 -16.75
N LEU A 15 14.86 1.06 -15.97
CA LEU A 15 14.10 0.26 -15.02
C LEU A 15 13.15 -0.71 -15.73
N ASP A 16 12.47 -0.26 -16.78
CA ASP A 16 11.61 -1.12 -17.60
C ASP A 16 12.44 -2.25 -18.25
N LEU A 17 13.62 -1.92 -18.80
CA LEU A 17 14.53 -2.92 -19.36
C LEU A 17 15.05 -3.91 -18.29
N LEU A 18 15.27 -3.43 -17.06
CA LEU A 18 15.66 -4.28 -15.94
C LEU A 18 14.51 -5.20 -15.49
N GLU A 19 13.27 -4.71 -15.49
CA GLU A 19 12.08 -5.52 -15.20
C GLU A 19 11.92 -6.65 -16.23
N ASP A 20 12.01 -6.32 -17.52
CA ASP A 20 12.01 -7.30 -18.61
C ASP A 20 13.13 -8.34 -18.45
N ALA A 21 14.34 -7.88 -18.11
CA ALA A 21 15.47 -8.75 -17.86
C ALA A 21 15.22 -9.73 -16.71
N LEU A 22 14.57 -9.29 -15.63
CA LEU A 22 14.25 -10.15 -14.50
C LEU A 22 13.26 -11.26 -14.88
N GLU A 23 12.27 -10.98 -15.74
CA GLU A 23 11.37 -12.00 -16.29
C GLU A 23 12.13 -13.03 -17.15
N TRP A 24 13.16 -12.59 -17.87
CA TRP A 24 13.93 -13.46 -18.78
C TRP A 24 14.96 -14.33 -18.08
N MET A 25 15.35 -14.03 -16.84
CA MET A 25 16.37 -14.82 -16.13
C MET A 25 15.96 -16.29 -15.92
N GLU A 26 14.66 -16.58 -15.93
CA GLU A 26 14.14 -17.94 -15.81
C GLU A 26 14.03 -18.67 -17.15
N ASP A 27 14.10 -17.95 -18.28
CA ASP A 27 14.02 -18.51 -19.62
C ASP A 27 15.42 -18.67 -20.25
N PRO A 28 15.95 -19.91 -20.39
CA PRO A 28 17.27 -20.12 -20.98
C PRO A 28 17.35 -19.68 -22.45
N ALA A 29 16.22 -19.56 -23.16
CA ALA A 29 16.20 -19.12 -24.55
C ALA A 29 16.51 -17.62 -24.71
N ARG A 30 16.33 -16.82 -23.65
CA ARG A 30 16.50 -15.35 -23.66
C ARG A 30 17.81 -14.87 -23.04
N ARG A 31 18.74 -15.78 -22.73
CA ARG A 31 20.03 -15.42 -22.14
C ARG A 31 20.85 -14.45 -23.02
N GLY A 32 20.70 -14.53 -24.34
CA GLY A 32 21.36 -13.60 -25.26
C GLY A 32 20.91 -12.14 -25.10
N ASP A 33 19.67 -11.91 -24.69
CA ASP A 33 19.11 -10.56 -24.51
C ASP A 33 19.69 -9.90 -23.25
N LEU A 34 19.97 -10.68 -22.20
CA LEU A 34 20.67 -10.23 -21.00
C LEU A 34 22.12 -9.80 -21.29
N GLU A 35 22.79 -10.50 -22.19
CA GLU A 35 24.17 -10.17 -22.62
C GLU A 35 24.23 -8.90 -23.49
N ALA A 36 23.12 -8.52 -24.13
CA ALA A 36 23.03 -7.30 -24.92
C ALA A 36 22.82 -6.03 -24.07
N MET A 37 22.45 -6.17 -22.80
CA MET A 37 22.15 -5.03 -21.92
C MET A 37 23.38 -4.17 -21.58
N PRO A 38 23.18 -2.87 -21.27
CA PRO A 38 24.23 -2.02 -20.71
C PRO A 38 24.90 -2.66 -19.48
N ALA A 39 26.22 -2.49 -19.35
CA ALA A 39 27.01 -3.05 -18.25
C ALA A 39 26.45 -2.76 -16.84
N PRO A 40 26.02 -1.53 -16.49
CA PRO A 40 25.50 -1.27 -15.14
C PRO A 40 24.17 -2.00 -14.87
N LEU A 41 23.32 -2.16 -15.87
CA LEU A 41 22.07 -2.92 -15.76
C LEU A 41 22.32 -4.42 -15.64
N ARG A 42 23.26 -4.95 -16.42
CA ARG A 42 23.68 -6.34 -16.33
C ARG A 42 24.23 -6.68 -14.95
N GLN A 43 25.07 -5.81 -14.40
CA GLN A 43 25.58 -5.97 -13.04
C GLN A 43 24.43 -6.05 -12.02
N ARG A 44 23.42 -5.18 -12.13
CA ARG A 44 22.26 -5.26 -11.23
C ARG A 44 21.41 -6.50 -11.45
N ALA A 45 21.17 -6.91 -12.68
CA ALA A 45 20.48 -8.16 -12.97
C ALA A 45 21.21 -9.37 -12.36
N ASP A 46 22.55 -9.41 -12.47
CA ASP A 46 23.38 -10.46 -11.85
C ASP A 46 23.27 -10.45 -10.32
N GLU A 47 23.22 -9.28 -9.70
CA GLU A 47 23.00 -9.15 -8.25
C GLU A 47 21.61 -9.63 -7.82
N TYR A 48 20.56 -9.32 -8.59
CA TYR A 48 19.22 -9.86 -8.35
C TYR A 48 19.17 -11.38 -8.56
N ALA A 49 19.84 -11.90 -9.59
CA ALA A 49 19.97 -13.34 -9.81
C ALA A 49 20.65 -14.04 -8.62
N ALA A 50 21.68 -13.42 -8.05
CA ALA A 50 22.34 -13.93 -6.84
C ALA A 50 21.41 -13.94 -5.62
N ILE A 51 20.59 -12.89 -5.43
CA ILE A 51 19.58 -12.84 -4.36
C ILE A 51 18.52 -13.93 -4.58
N LEU A 52 18.04 -14.12 -5.81
CA LEU A 52 17.10 -15.18 -6.15
C LEU A 52 17.68 -16.57 -5.90
N ALA A 53 18.95 -16.79 -6.21
CA ALA A 53 19.64 -18.04 -5.89
C ALA A 53 19.71 -18.28 -4.38
N MET A 54 20.12 -17.27 -3.59
CA MET A 54 20.17 -17.37 -2.12
C MET A 54 18.79 -17.61 -1.50
N THR A 55 17.74 -16.99 -2.04
CA THR A 55 16.37 -17.18 -1.54
C THR A 55 15.82 -18.56 -1.87
N ARG A 56 16.10 -19.11 -3.07
CA ARG A 56 15.79 -20.52 -3.39
C ARG A 56 16.55 -21.52 -2.54
N GLU A 57 17.80 -21.21 -2.18
CA GLU A 57 18.57 -22.05 -1.25
C GLU A 57 18.00 -22.00 0.17
N ALA A 58 17.64 -20.80 0.64
CA ALA A 58 17.06 -20.61 1.98
C ALA A 58 15.61 -21.12 2.09
N MET A 59 14.87 -21.08 0.98
CA MET A 59 13.48 -21.54 0.86
C MET A 59 13.39 -22.49 -0.33
N PRO A 60 13.79 -23.77 -0.14
CA PRO A 60 13.67 -24.77 -1.19
C PRO A 60 12.21 -24.83 -1.66
N GLU A 61 12.00 -24.83 -2.98
CA GLU A 61 10.67 -25.01 -3.55
C GLU A 61 10.19 -26.40 -3.14
N GLU A 62 9.26 -26.46 -2.19
CA GLU A 62 8.60 -27.71 -1.83
C GLU A 62 7.67 -28.11 -2.97
N ASP A 63 7.92 -29.28 -3.55
CA ASP A 63 7.01 -29.87 -4.54
C ASP A 63 5.61 -30.00 -3.93
N VAL A 64 4.68 -29.19 -4.45
CA VAL A 64 3.27 -29.29 -4.06
C VAL A 64 2.76 -30.65 -4.53
N SER A 65 2.48 -31.53 -3.57
CA SER A 65 2.01 -32.88 -3.86
C SER A 65 0.81 -32.84 -4.82
N PRO A 66 0.82 -33.63 -5.92
CA PRO A 66 -0.29 -33.67 -6.86
C PRO A 66 -1.57 -34.10 -6.11
N GLY A 67 -2.56 -33.22 -6.09
CA GLY A 67 -3.82 -33.42 -5.37
C GLY A 67 -3.98 -32.62 -4.08
N LEU A 68 -2.96 -31.88 -3.60
CA LEU A 68 -3.13 -30.96 -2.47
C LEU A 68 -4.22 -29.91 -2.76
N LEU A 69 -4.17 -29.31 -3.95
CA LEU A 69 -5.19 -28.36 -4.40
C LEU A 69 -6.58 -28.98 -4.48
N ASP A 70 -6.69 -30.22 -4.95
CA ASP A 70 -7.96 -30.95 -4.99
C ASP A 70 -8.50 -31.17 -3.56
N GLY A 71 -7.61 -31.48 -2.61
CA GLY A 71 -7.93 -31.58 -1.20
C GLY A 71 -8.45 -30.27 -0.61
N ILE A 72 -7.75 -29.16 -0.87
CA ILE A 72 -8.17 -27.82 -0.42
C ILE A 72 -9.51 -27.43 -1.03
N LEU A 73 -9.72 -27.67 -2.33
CA LEU A 73 -10.99 -27.38 -3.00
C LEU A 73 -12.14 -28.26 -2.48
N ALA A 74 -11.88 -29.54 -2.20
CA ALA A 74 -12.85 -30.43 -1.59
C ALA A 74 -13.22 -29.96 -0.18
N GLU A 75 -12.25 -29.54 0.61
CA GLU A 75 -12.46 -29.03 1.96
C GLU A 75 -13.21 -27.69 1.95
N ALA A 76 -12.84 -26.77 1.05
CA ALA A 76 -13.55 -25.52 0.84
C ALA A 76 -15.02 -25.75 0.46
N ARG A 77 -15.31 -26.76 -0.38
CA ARG A 77 -16.70 -27.15 -0.71
C ARG A 77 -17.45 -27.74 0.49
N ARG A 78 -16.77 -28.40 1.42
CA ARG A 78 -17.38 -28.93 2.66
C ARG A 78 -17.63 -27.83 3.69
N ALA A 79 -16.69 -26.89 3.81
CA ALA A 79 -16.77 -25.76 4.71
C ALA A 79 -17.74 -24.68 4.22
N ALA A 80 -18.02 -24.63 2.91
CA ALA A 80 -19.06 -23.78 2.36
C ALA A 80 -20.40 -24.15 3.03
N PRO A 81 -21.08 -23.19 3.68
CA PRO A 81 -22.38 -23.44 4.26
C PRO A 81 -23.30 -23.97 3.15
N PRO A 82 -24.18 -24.94 3.45
CA PRO A 82 -25.15 -25.40 2.47
C PRO A 82 -25.88 -24.17 1.93
N PRO A 83 -26.10 -24.06 0.60
CA PRO A 83 -26.84 -22.93 0.06
C PRO A 83 -28.14 -22.87 0.83
N ALA A 84 -28.35 -21.77 1.56
CA ALA A 84 -29.50 -21.61 2.43
C ALA A 84 -30.72 -21.98 1.59
N SER A 85 -31.35 -23.11 1.92
CA SER A 85 -32.54 -23.54 1.21
C SER A 85 -33.49 -22.36 1.29
N ALA A 86 -33.86 -21.82 0.14
CA ALA A 86 -34.69 -20.64 -0.01
C ALA A 86 -36.07 -20.87 0.66
N ALA A 87 -36.09 -20.77 1.98
CA ALA A 87 -37.27 -20.78 2.80
C ALA A 87 -37.76 -19.33 2.85
N ALA A 88 -38.51 -18.97 1.81
CA ALA A 88 -39.58 -17.99 1.83
C ALA A 88 -39.32 -16.63 2.53
N GLU A 89 -38.16 -16.00 2.29
CA GLU A 89 -38.07 -14.54 2.37
C GLU A 89 -38.10 -13.99 0.94
N GLY A 90 -39.04 -13.09 0.68
CA GLY A 90 -39.30 -12.58 -0.67
C GLY A 90 -38.05 -11.98 -1.32
N PRO A 91 -38.00 -11.94 -2.66
CA PRO A 91 -36.80 -11.52 -3.39
C PRO A 91 -36.37 -10.13 -2.92
N SER A 92 -35.15 -10.06 -2.41
CA SER A 92 -34.53 -8.84 -1.90
C SER A 92 -34.58 -7.75 -2.97
N LEU A 93 -34.65 -6.48 -2.56
CA LEU A 93 -34.72 -5.35 -3.49
C LEU A 93 -33.51 -5.34 -4.46
N TRP A 94 -32.37 -5.85 -3.99
CA TRP A 94 -31.16 -6.09 -4.78
C TRP A 94 -31.30 -7.21 -5.81
N GLU A 95 -31.96 -8.33 -5.49
CA GLU A 95 -32.27 -9.37 -6.47
C GLU A 95 -33.28 -8.92 -7.52
N ARG A 96 -34.26 -8.09 -7.14
CA ARG A 96 -35.19 -7.48 -8.10
C ARG A 96 -34.45 -6.51 -9.04
N LEU A 97 -33.49 -5.75 -8.51
CA LEU A 97 -32.68 -4.84 -9.31
C LEU A 97 -31.72 -5.60 -10.24
N ARG A 98 -31.03 -6.63 -9.73
CA ARG A 98 -30.18 -7.52 -10.55
C ARG A 98 -30.97 -8.21 -11.65
N ARG A 99 -32.13 -8.80 -11.34
CA ARG A 99 -32.95 -9.47 -12.37
C ARG A 99 -33.50 -8.50 -13.41
N SER A 100 -33.77 -7.24 -13.05
CA SER A 100 -34.30 -6.27 -14.01
C SER A 100 -33.22 -5.68 -14.92
N PHE A 101 -31.97 -5.56 -14.46
CA PHE A 101 -30.89 -4.92 -15.24
C PHE A 101 -29.89 -5.90 -15.88
N LEU A 102 -29.62 -7.07 -15.30
CA LEU A 102 -28.61 -8.00 -15.83
C LEU A 102 -29.16 -9.03 -16.83
N LEU A 103 -30.41 -9.47 -16.68
CA LEU A 103 -31.00 -10.47 -17.58
C LEU A 103 -31.15 -9.96 -19.04
N PRO A 104 -31.52 -8.70 -19.31
CA PRO A 104 -31.54 -8.18 -20.68
C PRO A 104 -30.12 -7.96 -21.25
N GLY A 105 -29.16 -7.57 -20.40
CA GLY A 105 -27.80 -7.23 -20.83
C GLY A 105 -26.96 -8.45 -21.23
N VAL A 106 -27.05 -9.55 -20.47
CA VAL A 106 -26.29 -10.77 -20.76
C VAL A 106 -26.84 -11.53 -21.97
N ALA A 107 -28.16 -11.47 -22.22
CA ALA A 107 -28.76 -12.04 -23.42
C ALA A 107 -28.31 -11.33 -24.71
N LEU A 108 -28.05 -10.01 -24.65
CA LEU A 108 -27.63 -9.21 -25.79
C LEU A 108 -26.11 -9.34 -26.05
N ALA A 109 -25.29 -9.45 -25.01
CA ALA A 109 -23.86 -9.70 -25.16
C ALA A 109 -23.56 -11.15 -25.63
N GLY A 110 -24.33 -12.14 -25.15
CA GLY A 110 -24.17 -13.53 -25.56
C GLY A 110 -24.53 -13.78 -27.04
N THR A 111 -25.52 -13.06 -27.56
CA THR A 111 -25.90 -13.16 -28.99
C THR A 111 -24.86 -12.53 -29.92
N ALA A 112 -24.19 -11.44 -29.51
CA ALA A 112 -23.11 -10.84 -30.29
C ALA A 112 -21.86 -11.75 -30.37
N ALA A 113 -21.51 -12.42 -29.26
CA ALA A 113 -20.41 -13.38 -29.24
C ALA A 113 -20.70 -14.63 -30.09
N LEU A 114 -21.96 -15.11 -30.10
CA LEU A 114 -22.36 -16.23 -30.94
C LEU A 114 -22.31 -15.88 -32.45
N LEU A 115 -22.68 -14.65 -32.82
CA LEU A 115 -22.55 -14.18 -34.22
C LEU A 115 -21.09 -14.06 -34.65
N LEU A 116 -20.19 -13.62 -33.78
CA LEU A 116 -18.74 -13.61 -34.06
C LEU A 116 -18.14 -15.01 -34.17
N TRP A 117 -18.68 -15.98 -33.42
CA TRP A 117 -18.23 -17.37 -33.48
C TRP A 117 -18.73 -18.11 -34.74
N VAL A 118 -19.98 -17.88 -35.16
CA VAL A 118 -20.52 -18.43 -36.42
C VAL A 118 -19.91 -17.77 -37.66
N ALA A 119 -19.47 -16.51 -37.55
CA ALA A 119 -18.83 -15.77 -38.64
C ALA A 119 -17.32 -16.04 -38.76
N ARG A 120 -16.73 -16.99 -38.01
CA ARG A 120 -15.34 -17.39 -38.29
C ARG A 120 -15.29 -18.13 -39.63
N PRO A 121 -14.64 -17.58 -40.67
CA PRO A 121 -14.37 -18.36 -41.86
C PRO A 121 -13.47 -19.52 -41.46
N VAL A 122 -13.87 -20.72 -41.87
CA VAL A 122 -13.04 -21.91 -41.81
C VAL A 122 -11.85 -21.65 -42.74
N ASP A 123 -10.70 -21.31 -42.17
CA ASP A 123 -9.41 -21.41 -42.89
C ASP A 123 -9.13 -22.90 -43.10
N GLU A 124 -9.64 -23.42 -44.20
CA GLU A 124 -9.17 -24.69 -44.76
C GLU A 124 -7.83 -24.47 -45.44
N ALA A 125 -6.92 -25.38 -45.12
CA ALA A 125 -5.54 -25.38 -45.57
C ALA A 125 -5.37 -25.68 -47.07
N GLY A 126 -4.67 -24.77 -47.77
CA GLY A 126 -3.75 -25.02 -48.91
C GLY A 126 -4.38 -25.28 -50.30
N PRO A 127 -3.57 -25.35 -51.40
CA PRO A 127 -2.12 -25.14 -51.54
C PRO A 127 -1.72 -24.15 -52.68
N SER A 128 -0.41 -23.96 -52.84
CA SER A 128 0.33 -23.23 -53.87
C SER A 128 -0.22 -23.28 -55.30
N ILE A 129 -0.37 -22.12 -55.95
CA ILE A 129 -0.26 -21.99 -57.41
C ILE A 129 0.83 -21.00 -57.77
N ARG A 130 1.86 -21.58 -58.37
CA ARG A 130 2.92 -21.00 -59.18
C ARG A 130 2.31 -20.58 -60.52
N GLU A 131 2.49 -19.32 -60.93
CA GLU A 131 2.30 -18.92 -62.32
C GLU A 131 3.46 -18.02 -62.76
N GLU A 132 4.14 -18.49 -63.79
CA GLU A 132 5.42 -18.04 -64.33
C GLU A 132 5.19 -17.63 -65.80
N ALA A 133 5.81 -16.51 -66.21
CA ALA A 133 6.10 -16.03 -67.58
C ALA A 133 4.95 -15.43 -68.44
N ALA A 134 4.89 -14.11 -68.70
CA ALA A 134 5.69 -13.25 -69.63
C ALA A 134 5.13 -13.25 -71.10
N PRO A 135 5.35 -12.23 -72.00
CA PRO A 135 6.46 -11.25 -72.03
C PRO A 135 6.17 -9.80 -72.54
N SER A 136 7.13 -8.87 -72.26
CA SER A 136 7.74 -7.75 -73.08
C SER A 136 6.88 -6.84 -74.01
N PRO A 137 7.29 -5.58 -74.36
CA PRO A 137 8.66 -5.03 -74.29
C PRO A 137 8.85 -3.56 -73.85
N ALA A 138 10.07 -3.27 -73.38
CA ALA A 138 10.72 -1.95 -73.35
C ALA A 138 11.17 -1.55 -74.78
N PRO A 139 11.67 -0.32 -75.12
CA PRO A 139 12.62 0.49 -74.32
C PRO A 139 12.50 2.04 -74.41
N ALA A 140 13.12 2.76 -73.47
CA ALA A 140 14.00 3.92 -73.71
C ALA A 140 14.33 4.65 -72.38
N ALA A 141 15.62 4.68 -72.04
CA ALA A 141 16.27 5.66 -71.16
C ALA A 141 16.75 6.87 -72.01
N PRO A 142 17.31 8.00 -71.51
CA PRO A 142 17.98 8.17 -70.20
C PRO A 142 17.81 9.53 -69.47
N GLU A 143 18.44 9.60 -68.29
CA GLU A 143 19.02 10.76 -67.60
C GLU A 143 18.17 12.02 -67.30
N ALA A 144 17.96 12.29 -66.01
CA ALA A 144 18.27 13.60 -65.43
C ALA A 144 18.39 13.50 -63.90
N ALA A 145 19.55 13.94 -63.41
CA ALA A 145 19.90 14.10 -62.01
C ALA A 145 18.87 14.94 -61.23
N ARG A 146 18.59 14.56 -59.98
CA ARG A 146 18.05 15.49 -58.98
C ARG A 146 18.69 15.24 -57.61
N GLU A 147 19.21 16.34 -57.09
CA GLU A 147 20.04 16.52 -55.90
C GLU A 147 19.36 16.07 -54.59
N PRO A 148 20.16 15.69 -53.57
CA PRO A 148 19.67 15.46 -52.22
C PRO A 148 19.28 16.78 -51.52
N ARG A 149 18.10 16.80 -50.90
CA ARG A 149 17.66 17.90 -50.02
C ARG A 149 18.49 17.90 -48.71
N PRO A 150 18.84 19.09 -48.18
CA PRO A 150 19.63 19.21 -46.96
C PRO A 150 18.81 18.93 -45.69
N VAL A 151 19.52 18.35 -44.73
CA VAL A 151 19.14 18.08 -43.33
C VAL A 151 19.05 19.41 -42.57
N PRO A 152 18.01 19.68 -41.75
CA PRO A 152 18.02 20.82 -40.84
C PRO A 152 18.90 20.53 -39.61
N GLU A 153 19.89 21.39 -39.39
CA GLU A 153 20.70 21.46 -38.17
C GLU A 153 19.86 21.82 -36.94
N PRO A 154 20.07 21.19 -35.77
CA PRO A 154 19.54 21.68 -34.51
C PRO A 154 20.36 22.89 -34.03
N GLY A 155 19.66 24.02 -33.88
CA GLY A 155 20.24 25.26 -33.39
C GLY A 155 20.71 25.19 -31.94
N GLY A 156 21.97 25.60 -31.73
CA GLY A 156 22.35 26.62 -30.74
C GLY A 156 21.99 26.37 -29.27
N LEU A 157 22.76 25.51 -28.60
CA LEU A 157 22.95 25.55 -27.15
C LEU A 157 23.75 26.81 -26.79
N LYS A 158 23.08 27.81 -26.21
CA LYS A 158 23.73 28.91 -25.50
C LYS A 158 24.25 28.41 -24.16
N ASP A 159 25.55 28.18 -24.14
CA ASP A 159 26.52 28.62 -23.14
C ASP A 159 25.92 29.33 -21.89
N MET A 160 25.84 28.60 -20.78
CA MET A 160 25.85 29.19 -19.44
C MET A 160 26.95 28.51 -18.63
N SER A 161 28.11 29.13 -18.67
CA SER A 161 29.19 28.92 -17.71
C SER A 161 28.71 29.17 -16.26
N PRO A 162 29.04 28.31 -15.29
CA PRO A 162 28.93 28.63 -13.87
C PRO A 162 30.05 29.60 -13.43
N PRO A 163 29.80 30.52 -12.50
CA PRO A 163 30.84 31.39 -11.96
C PRO A 163 31.83 30.62 -11.07
N PRO A 164 33.07 31.12 -10.94
CA PRO A 164 34.17 30.40 -10.30
C PRO A 164 34.12 30.49 -8.76
N ASP A 165 34.63 29.41 -8.19
CA ASP A 165 35.00 29.20 -6.80
C ASP A 165 36.30 29.97 -6.49
N GLU A 166 36.28 30.85 -5.48
CA GLU A 166 37.51 31.39 -4.88
C GLU A 166 37.41 31.36 -3.34
N ARG A 167 38.12 30.37 -2.76
CA ARG A 167 39.20 30.52 -1.76
C ARG A 167 38.85 31.12 -0.38
N GLU A 168 39.45 30.75 0.74
CA GLU A 168 40.55 29.87 1.10
C GLU A 168 40.52 29.69 2.65
N ALA A 169 40.98 28.52 3.09
CA ALA A 169 41.78 28.22 4.30
C ALA A 169 41.61 29.03 5.62
N GLU A 170 41.41 28.29 6.72
CA GLU A 170 42.49 28.03 7.71
C GLU A 170 42.05 26.99 8.78
N ALA A 171 42.79 25.87 8.84
CA ALA A 171 43.02 25.04 10.03
C ALA A 171 44.20 25.67 10.82
N PRO A 172 44.59 25.29 12.07
CA PRO A 172 44.63 23.94 12.70
C PRO A 172 44.13 23.97 14.19
N ALA A 173 44.10 22.93 15.04
CA ALA A 173 45.08 21.90 15.34
C ALA A 173 44.50 20.72 16.17
N GLU A 174 44.92 19.52 15.80
CA GLU A 174 45.48 18.42 16.60
C GLU A 174 45.48 18.55 18.15
N VAL A 175 44.82 17.62 18.86
CA VAL A 175 45.39 16.93 20.03
C VAL A 175 44.74 15.55 20.21
N ALA A 176 45.57 14.51 20.31
CA ALA A 176 45.21 13.14 20.71
C ALA A 176 45.53 12.91 22.22
N PRO A 177 45.56 11.66 22.75
CA PRO A 177 44.64 11.17 23.78
C PRO A 177 45.27 11.01 25.17
N THR A 178 44.46 10.87 26.24
CA THR A 178 44.94 10.37 27.54
C THR A 178 43.96 9.41 28.22
N SER A 179 44.52 8.26 28.57
CA SER A 179 44.01 7.20 29.46
C SER A 179 44.21 7.56 30.95
N ALA A 180 43.44 6.89 31.82
CA ALA A 180 43.61 6.62 33.27
C ALA A 180 42.37 7.09 34.07
N ALA A 181 41.90 6.48 35.16
CA ALA A 181 42.02 5.17 35.83
C ALA A 181 41.10 5.27 37.09
N ALA A 182 40.69 4.12 37.65
CA ALA A 182 40.05 3.93 38.97
C ALA A 182 38.61 4.50 39.14
N ASP A 183 37.68 3.88 39.86
CA ASP A 183 37.86 3.12 41.09
C ASP A 183 36.76 2.05 41.30
N ALA A 184 37.10 1.07 42.12
CA ALA A 184 36.32 -0.10 42.47
C ALA A 184 35.38 0.15 43.65
N ALA A 185 34.23 -0.54 43.69
CA ALA A 185 33.61 -0.99 44.93
C ALA A 185 32.59 -2.10 44.69
N SER A 186 33.01 -3.33 45.00
CA SER A 186 32.17 -4.50 45.23
C SER A 186 31.32 -4.34 46.49
N VAL A 187 30.05 -4.79 46.48
CA VAL A 187 29.44 -5.52 47.61
C VAL A 187 28.38 -6.51 47.07
N PRO A 188 28.51 -7.82 47.34
CA PRO A 188 27.45 -8.82 47.21
C PRO A 188 26.83 -9.16 48.59
N GLY A 189 25.63 -9.74 48.61
CA GLY A 189 25.18 -10.51 49.78
C GLY A 189 23.67 -10.60 49.97
N ALA A 190 23.10 -11.72 49.51
CA ALA A 190 21.80 -12.23 49.96
C ALA A 190 21.86 -12.71 51.42
N ILE A 191 20.70 -12.79 52.11
CA ILE A 191 20.17 -13.95 52.85
C ILE A 191 18.86 -13.55 53.58
N GLU A 192 17.77 -14.17 53.13
CA GLU A 192 16.59 -14.75 53.80
C GLU A 192 16.47 -14.73 55.35
N GLN A 193 15.31 -14.30 55.89
CA GLN A 193 14.49 -15.00 56.92
C GLN A 193 13.30 -14.15 57.47
N GLU A 194 12.09 -14.72 57.42
CA GLU A 194 10.84 -14.39 58.16
C GLU A 194 10.81 -15.13 59.53
N PRO A 195 9.77 -15.07 60.41
CA PRO A 195 8.74 -14.08 60.86
C PRO A 195 8.78 -13.99 62.45
N PRO A 196 7.73 -13.71 63.28
CA PRO A 196 6.37 -13.13 63.14
C PRO A 196 6.05 -11.96 64.13
N SER A 197 4.81 -11.44 64.05
CA SER A 197 4.20 -10.32 64.81
C SER A 197 4.24 -10.41 66.36
N PRO A 198 3.96 -9.29 67.08
CA PRO A 198 2.60 -9.15 67.66
C PRO A 198 2.01 -7.72 67.70
N ALA A 199 0.71 -7.71 68.02
CA ALA A 199 -0.26 -6.62 68.05
C ALA A 199 0.08 -5.36 68.89
N MET A 200 -0.49 -4.20 68.51
CA MET A 200 -1.57 -3.50 69.26
C MET A 200 -1.83 -2.04 68.81
N LYS A 201 -3.11 -1.66 68.92
CA LYS A 201 -3.70 -0.32 69.21
C LYS A 201 -3.98 0.69 68.07
N ALA A 202 -5.24 0.62 67.61
CA ALA A 202 -6.28 1.67 67.66
C ALA A 202 -5.89 3.17 67.62
N ALA A 203 -6.31 3.85 66.54
CA ALA A 203 -6.88 5.20 66.56
C ALA A 203 -7.78 5.35 65.32
N ARG A 204 -9.11 5.29 65.47
CA ARG A 204 -10.03 6.46 65.42
C ARG A 204 -9.76 7.42 64.26
N GLY A 205 -10.72 7.46 63.32
CA GLY A 205 -11.16 8.72 62.70
C GLY A 205 -11.15 8.73 61.17
N GLY A 206 -12.34 8.88 60.58
CA GLY A 206 -12.49 9.38 59.21
C GLY A 206 -12.82 8.31 58.18
N ALA A 207 -14.11 7.95 58.08
CA ALA A 207 -14.62 7.35 56.87
C ALA A 207 -14.38 8.32 55.68
N PRO A 208 -13.71 7.91 54.59
CA PRO A 208 -13.85 8.65 53.35
C PRO A 208 -15.28 8.42 52.86
N ALA A 209 -16.06 9.50 52.89
CA ALA A 209 -17.32 9.56 52.19
C ALA A 209 -17.07 9.10 50.75
N LYS A 210 -17.62 7.93 50.42
CA LYS A 210 -17.82 7.48 49.04
C LYS A 210 -18.59 8.60 48.35
N LYS A 211 -17.88 9.49 47.65
CA LYS A 211 -18.46 10.22 46.54
C LYS A 211 -18.91 9.11 45.59
N LYS A 212 -20.22 8.81 45.61
CA LYS A 212 -20.89 8.23 44.45
C LYS A 212 -20.49 9.16 43.29
N ALA A 213 -19.51 8.74 42.51
CA ALA A 213 -19.41 9.18 41.15
C ALA A 213 -20.82 8.98 40.59
N MET A 214 -21.41 10.06 40.07
CA MET A 214 -22.52 9.92 39.16
C MET A 214 -22.01 9.00 38.07
N GLU A 215 -22.45 7.75 38.12
CA GLU A 215 -22.50 6.83 37.01
C GLU A 215 -23.44 7.51 36.00
N LEU A 216 -22.87 8.48 35.28
CA LEU A 216 -23.39 8.87 33.99
C LEU A 216 -23.37 7.57 33.20
N ASP A 217 -24.54 7.15 32.72
CA ASP A 217 -24.69 6.16 31.65
C ASP A 217 -23.93 6.70 30.42
N GLU A 218 -22.60 6.69 30.47
CA GLU A 218 -21.74 6.93 29.33
C GLU A 218 -21.87 5.68 28.48
N GLU A 219 -22.66 5.78 27.41
CA GLU A 219 -22.68 4.75 26.38
C GLU A 219 -21.22 4.42 26.00
N PRO A 220 -20.84 3.13 25.99
CA PRO A 220 -19.48 2.74 25.69
C PRO A 220 -19.15 3.19 24.28
N LEU A 221 -18.20 4.12 24.16
CA LEU A 221 -17.77 4.63 22.87
C LEU A 221 -17.13 3.48 22.07
N PRO A 222 -17.57 3.23 20.82
CA PRO A 222 -17.05 2.12 20.02
C PRO A 222 -15.55 2.25 19.80
N GLY A 223 -14.78 1.17 19.98
CA GLY A 223 -13.33 1.18 19.78
C GLY A 223 -12.48 1.55 21.00
N LEU A 224 -13.06 2.14 22.06
CA LEU A 224 -12.32 2.62 23.23
C LEU A 224 -12.19 1.60 24.36
N ALA A 225 -13.06 0.58 24.40
CA ALA A 225 -13.25 -0.26 25.58
C ALA A 225 -13.05 -1.77 25.34
N VAL A 226 -12.45 -2.18 24.23
CA VAL A 226 -12.18 -3.60 23.97
C VAL A 226 -10.87 -4.01 24.67
N PRO A 227 -10.92 -4.89 25.68
CA PRO A 227 -9.72 -5.44 26.32
C PRO A 227 -8.82 -6.09 25.27
N GLU A 228 -7.51 -6.05 25.48
CA GLU A 228 -6.54 -6.58 24.52
C GLU A 228 -6.78 -8.07 24.23
N GLU A 229 -7.26 -8.82 25.22
CA GLU A 229 -7.56 -10.25 25.10
C GLU A 229 -8.80 -10.55 24.24
N GLN A 230 -9.63 -9.55 23.95
CA GLN A 230 -10.86 -9.68 23.14
C GLN A 230 -10.70 -9.12 21.73
N ARG A 231 -9.52 -8.61 21.40
CA ARG A 231 -9.24 -8.06 20.07
C ARG A 231 -9.11 -9.18 19.05
N VAL A 232 -9.56 -8.87 17.83
CA VAL A 232 -9.53 -9.82 16.72
C VAL A 232 -8.17 -9.74 16.04
N ASP A 233 -7.54 -10.89 15.83
CA ASP A 233 -6.34 -10.97 14.99
C ASP A 233 -6.69 -10.58 13.56
N ALA A 234 -6.06 -9.52 13.06
CA ALA A 234 -6.21 -9.03 11.72
C ALA A 234 -4.85 -8.99 11.04
N ASP A 235 -4.79 -9.41 9.78
CA ASP A 235 -3.58 -9.29 9.00
C ASP A 235 -3.29 -7.80 8.70
N LYS A 236 -2.00 -7.48 8.61
CA LYS A 236 -1.53 -6.09 8.45
C LYS A 236 -2.08 -5.43 7.17
N GLU A 237 -2.27 -6.21 6.11
CA GLU A 237 -2.75 -5.67 4.83
C GLU A 237 -4.24 -5.33 4.92
N SER A 238 -5.05 -6.21 5.50
CA SER A 238 -6.46 -5.97 5.80
C SER A 238 -6.68 -4.75 6.71
N VAL A 239 -5.84 -4.57 7.74
CA VAL A 239 -5.92 -3.36 8.58
C VAL A 239 -5.65 -2.09 7.76
N ARG A 240 -4.66 -2.12 6.86
CA ARG A 240 -4.38 -0.98 5.96
C ARG A 240 -5.55 -0.72 5.02
N ASP A 241 -6.09 -1.75 4.38
CA ASP A 241 -7.23 -1.65 3.46
C ASP A 241 -8.48 -1.08 4.14
N GLN A 242 -8.76 -1.51 5.38
CA GLN A 242 -9.85 -1.00 6.20
C GLN A 242 -9.65 0.47 6.57
N LEU A 243 -8.43 0.86 6.99
CA LEU A 243 -8.09 2.26 7.25
C LEU A 243 -8.31 3.14 6.01
N GLU A 244 -7.85 2.68 4.85
CA GLU A 244 -8.06 3.41 3.60
C GLU A 244 -9.54 3.48 3.21
N SER A 245 -10.31 2.41 3.44
CA SER A 245 -11.77 2.39 3.26
C SER A 245 -12.44 3.44 4.14
N GLY A 246 -12.09 3.47 5.43
CA GLY A 246 -12.55 4.46 6.40
C GLY A 246 -12.20 5.89 5.98
N ASP A 247 -10.95 6.14 5.57
CA ASP A 247 -10.51 7.45 5.09
C ASP A 247 -11.26 7.91 3.84
N ARG A 248 -11.51 7.00 2.88
CA ARG A 248 -12.32 7.29 1.68
C ARG A 248 -13.76 7.59 2.05
N ALA A 249 -14.35 6.88 3.01
CA ALA A 249 -15.72 7.11 3.47
C ALA A 249 -15.85 8.47 4.18
N ARG A 250 -14.96 8.77 5.14
CA ARG A 250 -14.91 10.05 5.85
C ARG A 250 -14.72 11.23 4.92
N ASN A 251 -13.80 11.13 3.95
CA ASN A 251 -13.56 12.19 2.97
C ASN A 251 -14.77 12.50 2.08
N LYS A 252 -15.72 11.56 1.97
CA LYS A 252 -17.00 11.71 1.26
C LYS A 252 -18.13 12.16 2.19
N GLY A 253 -17.86 12.46 3.46
CA GLY A 253 -18.84 12.83 4.47
C GLY A 253 -19.71 11.65 4.95
N ARG A 254 -19.31 10.41 4.67
CA ARG A 254 -20.05 9.20 5.09
C ARG A 254 -19.52 8.67 6.41
N CYS A 255 -19.72 9.46 7.47
CA CYS A 255 -19.20 9.15 8.80
C CYS A 255 -19.72 7.81 9.35
N ASP A 256 -20.97 7.42 9.09
CA ASP A 256 -21.50 6.14 9.58
C ASP A 256 -20.71 4.93 9.05
N LEU A 257 -20.34 4.96 7.77
CA LEU A 257 -19.50 3.91 7.17
C LEU A 257 -18.05 3.99 7.67
N ALA A 258 -17.51 5.20 7.79
CA ALA A 258 -16.15 5.39 8.29
C ALA A 258 -16.02 4.90 9.74
N GLU A 259 -17.01 5.16 10.59
CA GLU A 259 -17.04 4.72 11.98
C GLU A 259 -17.00 3.19 12.08
N ALA A 260 -17.72 2.46 11.23
CA ALA A 260 -17.69 1.00 11.21
C ALA A 260 -16.29 0.47 10.85
N GLU A 261 -15.66 1.01 9.82
CA GLU A 261 -14.31 0.60 9.36
C GLU A 261 -13.24 0.93 10.42
N TYR A 262 -13.25 2.14 10.96
CA TYR A 262 -12.30 2.53 12.00
C TYR A 262 -12.52 1.76 13.31
N ALA A 263 -13.76 1.46 13.69
CA ALA A 263 -14.04 0.64 14.87
C ALA A 263 -13.50 -0.79 14.70
N ALA A 264 -13.61 -1.38 13.50
CA ALA A 264 -13.03 -2.69 13.20
C ALA A 264 -11.50 -2.68 13.41
N VAL A 265 -10.82 -1.67 12.87
CA VAL A 265 -9.36 -1.50 13.04
C VAL A 265 -8.99 -1.25 14.50
N ALA A 266 -9.68 -0.36 15.20
CA ALA A 266 -9.41 -0.04 16.60
C ALA A 266 -9.56 -1.26 17.53
N ASN A 267 -10.46 -2.19 17.18
CA ASN A 267 -10.72 -3.43 17.91
C ASN A 267 -9.84 -4.61 17.47
N SER A 268 -8.89 -4.39 16.55
CA SER A 268 -8.00 -5.45 16.05
C SER A 268 -6.70 -5.55 16.86
N ASN A 269 -5.97 -6.65 16.72
CA ASN A 269 -4.58 -6.79 17.17
C ASN A 269 -3.56 -6.19 16.19
N GLY A 270 -4.00 -5.30 15.30
CA GLY A 270 -3.12 -4.59 14.36
C GLY A 270 -2.09 -3.66 15.04
N PRO A 271 -1.14 -3.12 14.28
CA PRO A 271 -0.12 -2.20 14.78
C PRO A 271 -0.70 -1.02 15.58
N ALA A 272 -0.05 -0.65 16.68
CA ALA A 272 -0.51 0.43 17.57
C ALA A 272 -0.74 1.77 16.82
N ALA A 273 0.15 2.11 15.88
CA ALA A 273 0.02 3.32 15.05
C ALA A 273 -1.23 3.29 14.14
N GLU A 274 -1.59 2.13 13.60
CA GLU A 274 -2.79 1.97 12.75
C GLU A 274 -4.06 2.06 13.58
N ARG A 275 -4.07 1.44 14.77
CA ARG A 275 -5.17 1.60 15.73
C ARG A 275 -5.31 3.03 16.24
N ALA A 276 -4.21 3.72 16.51
CA ALA A 276 -4.22 5.12 16.93
C ALA A 276 -4.81 6.02 15.83
N ARG A 277 -4.43 5.78 14.57
CA ARG A 277 -5.03 6.46 13.41
C ARG A 277 -6.52 6.18 13.28
N ALA A 278 -6.97 4.94 13.49
CA ALA A 278 -8.40 4.60 13.49
C ALA A 278 -9.17 5.34 14.59
N LEU A 279 -8.65 5.38 15.82
CA LEU A 279 -9.23 6.15 16.93
C LEU A 279 -9.31 7.63 16.60
N ALA A 280 -8.25 8.21 16.01
CA ALA A 280 -8.27 9.60 15.54
C ALA A 280 -9.33 9.82 14.44
N GLY A 281 -9.50 8.85 13.52
CA GLY A 281 -10.56 8.85 12.51
C GLY A 281 -11.98 8.86 13.10
N LEU A 282 -12.21 8.09 14.17
CA LEU A 282 -13.47 8.12 14.94
C LEU A 282 -13.69 9.49 15.60
N GLY A 283 -12.64 10.07 16.20
CA GLY A 283 -12.68 11.41 16.78
C GLY A 283 -13.09 12.48 15.76
N LEU A 284 -12.52 12.45 14.56
CA LEU A 284 -12.87 13.37 13.46
C LEU A 284 -14.34 13.22 13.03
N CYS A 285 -14.88 12.00 13.01
CA CYS A 285 -16.30 11.77 12.70
C CYS A 285 -17.22 12.33 13.79
N ARG A 286 -16.85 12.16 15.07
CA ARG A 286 -17.59 12.73 16.22
C ARG A 286 -17.54 14.26 16.22
N GLU A 287 -16.40 14.86 15.92
CA GLU A 287 -16.25 16.30 15.79
C GLU A 287 -17.14 16.85 14.67
N ALA A 288 -17.16 16.20 13.50
CA ALA A 288 -18.05 16.55 12.39
C ALA A 288 -19.55 16.45 12.75
N ALA A 289 -19.91 15.55 13.66
CA ALA A 289 -21.26 15.41 14.21
C ALA A 289 -21.58 16.43 15.34
N GLY A 290 -20.65 17.31 15.71
CA GLY A 290 -20.80 18.27 16.80
C GLY A 290 -20.64 17.67 18.21
N LYS A 291 -20.18 16.42 18.31
CA LYS A 291 -19.96 15.72 19.59
C LYS A 291 -18.51 15.91 20.06
N THR A 292 -18.16 17.14 20.44
CA THR A 292 -16.78 17.53 20.76
C THR A 292 -16.19 16.81 21.97
N ALA A 293 -17.00 16.51 22.98
CA ALA A 293 -16.55 15.76 24.16
C ALA A 293 -16.13 14.32 23.80
N ASP A 294 -16.93 13.63 22.97
CA ASP A 294 -16.62 12.28 22.50
C ASP A 294 -15.37 12.29 21.59
N ALA A 295 -15.27 13.31 20.73
CA ALA A 295 -14.11 13.48 19.86
C ALA A 295 -12.80 13.61 20.66
N GLU A 296 -12.79 14.40 21.73
CA GLU A 296 -11.59 14.57 22.57
C GLU A 296 -11.18 13.28 23.25
N ARG A 297 -12.14 12.46 23.72
CA ARG A 297 -11.84 11.14 24.29
C ARG A 297 -11.14 10.22 23.29
N TYR A 298 -11.58 10.23 22.03
CA TYR A 298 -10.92 9.49 20.95
C TYR A 298 -9.52 10.02 20.65
N PHE A 299 -9.33 11.33 20.61
CA PHE A 299 -8.02 11.92 20.37
C PHE A 299 -7.04 11.63 21.51
N GLU A 300 -7.48 11.71 22.77
CA GLU A 300 -6.67 11.34 23.93
C GLU A 300 -6.25 9.86 23.88
N ALA A 301 -7.20 8.96 23.58
CA ALA A 301 -6.88 7.54 23.40
C ALA A 301 -5.92 7.29 22.24
N ALA A 302 -6.09 7.96 21.10
CA ALA A 302 -5.17 7.87 19.99
C ALA A 302 -3.74 8.32 20.38
N ARG A 303 -3.60 9.47 21.06
CA ARG A 303 -2.29 10.00 21.52
C ARG A 303 -1.61 9.09 22.53
N SER A 304 -2.38 8.51 23.46
CA SER A 304 -1.85 7.57 24.45
C SER A 304 -1.36 6.26 23.82
N LEU A 305 -1.90 5.89 22.65
CA LEU A 305 -1.50 4.69 21.92
C LEU A 305 -0.31 4.93 20.99
N ASP A 306 -0.29 6.06 20.28
CA ASP A 306 0.85 6.49 19.46
C ASP A 306 0.93 8.02 19.38
N ALA A 307 2.04 8.59 19.85
CA ALA A 307 2.30 10.03 19.78
C ALA A 307 2.47 10.52 18.32
N GLY A 308 2.82 9.63 17.38
CA GLY A 308 2.94 9.95 15.96
C GLY A 308 1.64 10.43 15.30
N VAL A 309 0.48 10.10 15.89
CA VAL A 309 -0.84 10.44 15.36
C VAL A 309 -1.09 11.95 15.25
N GLU A 310 -0.43 12.77 16.09
CA GLU A 310 -0.55 14.23 16.05
C GLU A 310 -0.10 14.83 14.72
N ARG A 311 0.99 14.29 14.14
CA ARG A 311 1.46 14.74 12.82
C ARG A 311 0.42 14.45 11.74
N TRP A 312 -0.26 13.32 11.84
CA TRP A 312 -1.31 12.94 10.90
C TRP A 312 -2.56 13.82 11.06
N LEU A 313 -3.02 14.04 12.30
CA LEU A 313 -4.14 14.95 12.62
C LEU A 313 -3.88 16.38 12.11
N GLY A 314 -2.65 16.88 12.28
CA GLY A 314 -2.23 18.16 11.72
C GLY A 314 -2.39 18.23 10.19
N GLY A 315 -2.05 17.16 9.48
CA GLY A 315 -2.26 17.07 8.03
C GLY A 315 -3.74 17.09 7.64
N GLU A 316 -4.59 16.36 8.37
CA GLU A 316 -6.02 16.28 8.10
C GLU A 316 -6.76 17.61 8.29
N THR A 317 -6.46 18.32 9.37
CA THR A 317 -7.08 19.64 9.64
C THR A 317 -6.70 20.66 8.56
N GLU A 318 -5.46 20.64 8.06
CA GLU A 318 -5.03 21.49 6.96
C GLU A 318 -5.73 21.15 5.64
N VAL A 319 -5.99 19.87 5.35
CA VAL A 319 -6.77 19.45 4.18
C VAL A 319 -8.21 19.99 4.26
N VAL A 320 -8.84 19.92 5.43
CA VAL A 320 -10.20 20.46 5.64
C VAL A 320 -10.22 21.97 5.45
N LYS A 321 -9.26 22.71 6.04
CA LYS A 321 -9.13 24.16 5.84
C LYS A 321 -8.96 24.53 4.37
N LYS A 322 -8.09 23.82 3.64
CA LYS A 322 -7.89 24.04 2.19
C LYS A 322 -9.17 23.79 1.39
N LYS A 323 -9.91 22.73 1.70
CA LYS A 323 -11.22 22.43 1.08
C LYS A 323 -12.23 23.56 1.37
N ALA A 324 -12.29 24.06 2.61
CA ALA A 324 -13.17 25.16 2.99
C ALA A 324 -12.83 26.46 2.25
N VAL A 325 -11.54 26.83 2.18
CA VAL A 325 -11.09 28.02 1.43
C VAL A 325 -11.41 27.90 -0.06
N LYS A 326 -11.21 26.71 -0.66
CA LYS A 326 -11.55 26.46 -2.07
C LYS A 326 -13.05 26.57 -2.33
N ALA A 327 -13.89 26.12 -1.40
CA ALA A 327 -15.34 26.23 -1.50
C ALA A 327 -15.85 27.69 -1.33
N ALA A 328 -15.16 28.50 -0.53
CA ALA A 328 -15.51 29.90 -0.29
C ALA A 328 -15.06 30.85 -1.41
N LYS A 329 -14.15 30.44 -2.30
CA LYS A 329 -13.71 31.29 -3.42
C LYS A 329 -14.86 31.41 -4.43
N PRO A 330 -15.43 32.61 -4.65
CA PRO A 330 -16.50 32.78 -5.62
C PRO A 330 -15.98 32.32 -6.99
N LYS A 331 -16.76 31.49 -7.68
CA LYS A 331 -16.50 31.23 -9.09
C LYS A 331 -16.61 32.57 -9.79
N ALA A 332 -15.47 33.11 -10.19
CA ALA A 332 -15.43 34.22 -11.12
C ALA A 332 -15.96 33.67 -12.44
N ASP A 333 -17.28 33.65 -12.56
CA ASP A 333 -17.93 33.38 -13.83
C ASP A 333 -17.44 34.46 -14.80
N GLY A 334 -16.82 33.98 -15.87
CA GLY A 334 -16.33 34.80 -16.96
C GLY A 334 -17.47 35.68 -17.47
N LEU A 335 -17.23 36.99 -17.41
CA LEU A 335 -17.80 37.96 -18.32
C LEU A 335 -17.14 37.80 -19.69
#